data_AF-A0A9X1ZB49-F1
#
_entry.id   AF-A0A9X1ZB49-F1
#
_cell.length_a   1.000
_cell.length_b   1.000
_cell.length_c   1.000
_cell.angle_alpha   90.00
_cell.angle_beta   90.00
_cell.angle_gamma   90.00
#
_symmetry.space_group_name_H-M   'P 1'
#
loop_
_entity.id
_entity.type
_entity.pdbx_description
1 polymer ?
#
loop_
_entity_poly.entity_id
_entity_poly.type
_entity_poly.pdbx_seq_one_letter_code
_entity_poly.pdbx_strand_id
1 'polypeptide(L)'
;MNNHLKRIANSYTVAVSVALLSMSALVLPVQAFEGEVQSFFHGDWEAACDNTHTCRAVGYHNPEQKNAAGEYRPVSVIFTRAAGENAKVKGKVKFGALSFGMEAKQTQHNDTITLSINDTYQSVLAPELPAYQEKGMSFSGERELTDNQVSELLKALTMKGRVSIKFGSSAGDEWYLSTKGSTAVLLKMDDFQGLVETPFAIVKKGQASKGIVKPKQAPVISIPAQPIPDTTAADLALVTNADFNQRIRTALNNACDNVPTEDQPLELEIARLTSNKLVVSTMCWSAAYNYGQAVWLVDDDAEIEPVLVTDSAVSYANGVIDEFMRGRGVGDCLSARRYIWNGSEFVLADSYTTGACREIAPGGAWYIPTTVSTVINGVDPAAGIDCESKQAYSTQGMVKCAQRELASLEWQMSEQLAEIERFSHAEYNTKADKSREAAAAIAQAQQAWRTFSKSECKAQQLSAAEGSMSLPLFVGCQVDLTQKRLQQLQLTKQSLMY
;
A
#
# COMPACT_ATOMS: atom_id res chain seq x y z
N MET A 1 17.74 1.02 -71.76
CA MET A 1 17.27 1.59 -73.05
C MET A 1 16.17 2.59 -72.72
N ASN A 2 16.50 3.88 -72.62
CA ASN A 2 16.17 4.94 -73.61
C ASN A 2 14.66 4.99 -73.94
N ASN A 3 13.91 6.10 -73.93
CA ASN A 3 14.25 7.52 -73.88
C ASN A 3 12.95 8.35 -73.77
N HIS A 4 13.10 9.57 -73.22
CA HIS A 4 12.43 10.84 -73.57
C HIS A 4 10.90 11.04 -73.63
N LEU A 5 10.42 11.86 -72.66
CA LEU A 5 9.89 13.23 -72.82
C LEU A 5 9.04 13.59 -74.07
N LYS A 6 7.83 14.12 -73.81
CA LYS A 6 7.33 15.36 -74.44
C LYS A 6 6.24 16.04 -73.60
N ARG A 7 6.53 17.28 -73.17
CA ARG A 7 5.59 18.28 -72.66
C ARG A 7 4.81 18.90 -73.83
N ILE A 8 3.52 19.18 -73.63
CA ILE A 8 2.80 20.25 -74.33
C ILE A 8 2.00 21.03 -73.28
N ALA A 9 2.11 22.36 -73.34
CA ALA A 9 1.47 23.34 -72.49
C ALA A 9 0.24 23.96 -73.17
N ASN A 10 -0.74 24.36 -72.35
CA ASN A 10 -1.67 25.50 -72.44
C ASN A 10 -3.02 25.12 -71.81
N SER A 11 -3.33 25.56 -70.60
CA SER A 11 -3.89 26.88 -70.24
C SER A 11 -5.38 26.99 -70.58
N TYR A 12 -6.24 26.62 -69.63
CA TYR A 12 -7.56 27.24 -69.48
C TYR A 12 -7.93 27.36 -67.99
N THR A 13 -8.21 28.60 -67.62
CA THR A 13 -8.65 29.10 -66.33
C THR A 13 -10.00 28.51 -65.95
N VAL A 14 -10.11 27.89 -64.76
CA VAL A 14 -11.41 27.63 -64.12
C VAL A 14 -11.32 28.11 -62.68
N ALA A 15 -12.17 29.07 -62.35
CA ALA A 15 -12.40 29.57 -61.01
C ALA A 15 -12.91 28.43 -60.12
N VAL A 16 -12.20 28.15 -59.03
CA VAL A 16 -12.67 27.24 -57.99
C VAL A 16 -13.04 28.07 -56.77
N SER A 17 -14.34 28.08 -56.48
CA SER A 17 -14.96 28.66 -55.31
C SER A 17 -14.27 28.16 -54.03
N VAL A 18 -13.84 29.11 -53.19
CA VAL A 18 -13.32 28.83 -51.84
C VAL A 18 -14.51 28.40 -50.97
N ALA A 19 -14.71 27.10 -50.83
CA ALA A 19 -15.53 26.54 -49.76
C ALA A 19 -14.71 26.60 -48.46
N LEU A 20 -15.07 27.53 -47.58
CA LEU A 20 -14.62 27.57 -46.18
C LEU A 20 -15.13 26.31 -45.47
N LEU A 21 -14.31 25.25 -45.46
CA LEU A 21 -14.46 24.15 -44.50
C LEU A 21 -13.99 24.65 -43.14
N SER A 22 -14.95 25.04 -42.30
CA SER A 22 -14.77 25.22 -40.86
C SER A 22 -14.39 23.87 -40.25
N MET A 23 -13.09 23.64 -40.11
CA MET A 23 -12.55 22.48 -39.40
C MET A 23 -12.75 22.73 -37.90
N SER A 24 -13.94 22.37 -37.42
CA SER A 24 -14.25 22.31 -36.00
C SER A 24 -13.28 21.31 -35.37
N ALA A 25 -12.26 21.82 -34.68
CA ALA A 25 -11.40 21.01 -33.84
C ALA A 25 -12.28 20.43 -32.72
N LEU A 26 -12.66 19.15 -32.87
CA LEU A 26 -13.10 18.35 -31.74
C LEU A 26 -11.93 18.28 -30.77
N VAL A 27 -11.93 19.19 -29.79
CA VAL A 27 -11.14 19.04 -28.57
C VAL A 27 -11.78 17.87 -27.84
N LEU A 28 -11.26 16.67 -28.07
CA LEU A 28 -11.54 15.55 -27.20
C LEU A 28 -11.10 15.98 -25.78
N PRO A 29 -11.96 15.87 -24.76
CA PRO A 29 -11.49 16.06 -23.41
C PRO A 29 -10.41 15.01 -23.20
N VAL A 30 -9.19 15.46 -22.89
CA VAL A 30 -8.17 14.60 -22.30
C VAL A 30 -8.77 14.19 -20.96
N GLN A 31 -9.46 13.04 -20.94
CA GLN A 31 -9.70 12.33 -19.70
C GLN A 31 -8.31 11.98 -19.20
N ALA A 32 -7.83 12.75 -18.22
CA ALA A 32 -6.74 12.32 -17.39
C ALA A 32 -7.20 10.98 -16.78
N PHE A 33 -6.57 9.88 -17.18
CA PHE A 33 -6.65 8.65 -16.44
C PHE A 33 -6.01 8.93 -15.06
N GLU A 34 -6.84 9.27 -14.08
CA GLU A 34 -6.46 9.16 -12.68
C GLU A 34 -6.25 7.67 -12.37
N GLY A 35 -5.02 7.30 -11.99
CA GLY A 35 -4.78 6.08 -11.22
C GLY A 35 -4.12 4.90 -11.93
N GLU A 36 -3.33 5.07 -13.00
CA GLU A 36 -2.57 3.93 -13.53
C GLU A 36 -1.45 3.54 -12.54
N VAL A 37 -1.61 2.36 -11.93
CA VAL A 37 -0.63 1.73 -11.04
C VAL A 37 0.67 1.51 -11.80
N GLN A 38 1.72 2.21 -11.41
CA GLN A 38 3.01 2.18 -12.09
C GLN A 38 3.94 1.18 -11.41
N SER A 39 3.65 -0.11 -11.60
CA SER A 39 4.59 -1.20 -11.29
C SER A 39 5.35 -1.63 -12.54
N PHE A 40 6.60 -2.05 -12.38
CA PHE A 40 7.46 -2.49 -13.48
C PHE A 40 8.36 -3.64 -13.03
N PHE A 41 8.33 -4.75 -13.75
CA PHE A 41 9.14 -5.94 -13.48
C PHE A 41 10.14 -6.17 -14.61
N HIS A 42 11.40 -6.42 -14.26
CA HIS A 42 12.39 -6.84 -15.24
C HIS A 42 13.51 -7.65 -14.58
N GLY A 43 13.66 -8.92 -15.00
CA GLY A 43 14.63 -9.83 -14.42
C GLY A 43 14.27 -10.23 -12.99
N ASP A 44 15.19 -10.03 -12.05
CA ASP A 44 15.02 -10.32 -10.62
C ASP A 44 14.72 -9.05 -9.81
N TRP A 45 14.21 -8.01 -10.47
CA TRP A 45 13.94 -6.71 -9.89
C TRP A 45 12.55 -6.21 -10.26
N GLU A 46 11.98 -5.40 -9.37
CA GLU A 46 10.72 -4.70 -9.58
C GLU A 46 10.78 -3.27 -9.04
N ALA A 47 9.96 -2.37 -9.60
CA ALA A 47 9.71 -1.06 -9.03
C ALA A 47 8.21 -0.81 -8.95
N ALA A 48 7.79 -0.07 -7.92
CA ALA A 48 6.43 0.43 -7.77
C ALA A 48 6.47 1.82 -7.13
N CYS A 49 5.63 2.72 -7.62
CA CYS A 49 5.45 4.05 -7.05
C CYS A 49 4.02 4.22 -6.54
N ASP A 50 3.88 4.87 -5.38
CA ASP A 50 2.57 5.18 -4.81
C ASP A 50 2.03 6.54 -5.28
N ASN A 51 0.78 6.81 -4.92
CA ASN A 51 0.08 8.07 -5.20
C ASN A 51 0.66 9.32 -4.47
N THR A 52 1.72 9.18 -3.66
CA THR A 52 2.53 10.30 -3.12
C THR A 52 3.75 10.61 -3.99
N HIS A 53 3.93 9.83 -5.06
CA HIS A 53 5.10 9.78 -5.94
C HIS A 53 6.36 9.22 -5.26
N THR A 54 6.21 8.49 -4.15
CA THR A 54 7.31 7.76 -3.54
C THR A 54 7.46 6.41 -4.23
N CYS A 55 8.68 6.12 -4.69
CA CYS A 55 8.98 4.89 -5.40
C CYS A 55 9.80 3.92 -4.54
N ARG A 56 9.52 2.62 -4.68
CA ARG A 56 10.35 1.54 -4.19
C ARG A 56 10.90 0.73 -5.36
N ALA A 57 12.20 0.44 -5.35
CA ALA A 57 12.83 -0.52 -6.23
C ALA A 57 13.33 -1.70 -5.40
N VAL A 58 12.88 -2.91 -5.72
CA VAL A 58 13.17 -4.12 -4.98
C VAL A 58 13.96 -5.08 -5.85
N GLY A 59 15.04 -5.61 -5.29
CA GLY A 59 15.87 -6.64 -5.89
C GLY A 59 15.82 -7.93 -5.09
N TYR A 60 15.92 -9.04 -5.80
CA TYR A 60 15.93 -10.38 -5.21
C TYR A 60 17.22 -11.11 -5.56
N HIS A 61 17.51 -12.16 -4.81
CA HIS A 61 18.50 -13.16 -5.21
C HIS A 61 18.09 -13.85 -6.53
N ASN A 62 19.08 -14.44 -7.20
CA ASN A 62 18.85 -15.29 -8.37
C ASN A 62 18.53 -16.72 -7.88
N PRO A 63 17.37 -17.30 -8.24
CA PRO A 63 16.94 -18.59 -7.70
C PRO A 63 17.71 -19.77 -8.30
N GLU A 64 18.40 -19.54 -9.42
CA GLU A 64 19.30 -20.52 -10.02
C GLU A 64 20.70 -20.49 -9.39
N GLN A 65 21.03 -19.43 -8.63
CA GLN A 65 22.34 -19.26 -8.02
C GLN A 65 22.37 -19.90 -6.62
N LYS A 66 23.12 -20.99 -6.51
CA LYS A 66 23.44 -21.66 -5.25
C LYS A 66 24.71 -21.08 -4.63
N ASN A 67 24.81 -21.09 -3.30
CA ASN A 67 26.06 -20.76 -2.62
C ASN A 67 27.14 -21.86 -2.83
N ALA A 68 28.34 -21.66 -2.30
CA ALA A 68 29.45 -22.61 -2.43
C ALA A 68 29.13 -24.02 -1.87
N ALA A 69 28.18 -24.12 -0.94
CA ALA A 69 27.68 -25.37 -0.37
C ALA A 69 26.53 -26.00 -1.18
N GLY A 70 26.12 -25.40 -2.31
CA GLY A 70 25.00 -25.89 -3.12
C GLY A 70 23.62 -25.54 -2.56
N GLU A 71 23.54 -24.68 -1.55
CA GLU A 71 22.31 -24.27 -0.89
C GLU A 71 21.72 -23.01 -1.54
N TYR A 72 20.39 -22.94 -1.53
CA TYR A 72 19.62 -21.77 -1.89
C TYR A 72 19.41 -20.90 -0.66
N ARG A 73 19.79 -19.62 -0.72
CA ARG A 73 19.67 -18.67 0.40
C ARG A 73 19.01 -17.38 -0.06
N PRO A 74 17.73 -17.16 0.28
CA PRO A 74 17.00 -16.01 -0.20
C PRO A 74 17.54 -14.70 0.39
N VAL A 75 17.73 -13.68 -0.43
CA VAL A 75 17.96 -12.30 0.02
C VAL A 75 17.15 -11.34 -0.84
N SER A 76 16.74 -10.22 -0.24
CA SER A 76 16.14 -9.11 -0.97
C SER A 76 16.67 -7.77 -0.45
N VAL A 77 16.74 -6.78 -1.33
CA VAL A 77 17.06 -5.39 -1.02
C VAL A 77 15.94 -4.51 -1.54
N ILE A 78 15.53 -3.52 -0.75
CA ILE A 78 14.57 -2.49 -1.16
C ILE A 78 15.24 -1.12 -1.09
N PHE A 79 15.09 -0.32 -2.14
CA PHE A 79 15.43 1.10 -2.17
C PHE A 79 14.16 1.93 -2.20
N THR A 80 14.06 2.95 -1.35
CA THR A 80 12.91 3.85 -1.29
C THR A 80 13.36 5.29 -1.53
N ARG A 81 12.66 6.01 -2.42
CA ARG A 81 12.93 7.44 -2.71
C ARG A 81 11.62 8.19 -2.88
N ALA A 82 11.40 9.22 -2.08
CA ALA A 82 10.33 10.20 -2.31
C ALA A 82 10.57 10.96 -3.63
N ALA A 83 9.56 11.56 -4.23
CA ALA A 83 9.78 12.42 -5.39
C ALA A 83 10.49 13.73 -5.00
N GLY A 84 11.13 14.39 -5.98
CA GLY A 84 11.77 15.69 -5.82
C GLY A 84 13.28 15.69 -6.12
N GLU A 85 13.81 16.90 -6.32
CA GLU A 85 15.15 17.14 -6.86
C GLU A 85 16.25 16.50 -6.01
N ASN A 86 16.22 16.60 -4.68
CA ASN A 86 17.29 16.04 -3.83
C ASN A 86 16.78 14.96 -2.88
N ALA A 87 15.77 14.19 -3.32
CA ALA A 87 15.21 13.14 -2.50
C ALA A 87 16.24 12.00 -2.32
N LYS A 88 16.63 11.77 -1.07
CA LYS A 88 17.62 10.75 -0.71
C LYS A 88 17.04 9.35 -0.91
N VAL A 89 17.83 8.47 -1.54
CA VAL A 89 17.52 7.02 -1.59
C VAL A 89 17.87 6.40 -0.24
N LYS A 90 16.89 5.78 0.41
CA LYS A 90 17.10 4.91 1.57
C LYS A 90 17.14 3.45 1.12
N GLY A 91 17.79 2.58 1.88
CA GLY A 91 17.90 1.17 1.53
C GLY A 91 17.79 0.26 2.73
N LYS A 92 17.14 -0.89 2.54
CA LYS A 92 17.11 -1.97 3.52
C LYS A 92 17.43 -3.30 2.86
N VAL A 93 17.93 -4.24 3.65
CA VAL A 93 18.16 -5.63 3.22
C VAL A 93 17.46 -6.59 4.18
N LYS A 94 16.95 -7.69 3.64
CA LYS A 94 16.31 -8.77 4.38
C LYS A 94 16.82 -10.11 3.89
N PHE A 95 17.15 -10.97 4.84
CA PHE A 95 17.66 -12.30 4.59
C PHE A 95 16.56 -13.31 4.86
N GLY A 96 16.35 -14.21 3.91
CA GLY A 96 15.33 -15.23 4.04
C GLY A 96 15.77 -16.36 4.94
N ALA A 97 14.84 -16.77 5.81
CA ALA A 97 15.01 -17.85 6.77
C ALA A 97 13.88 -18.88 6.66
N LEU A 98 13.20 -18.96 5.50
CA LEU A 98 12.16 -19.97 5.27
C LEU A 98 12.77 -21.37 5.23
N SER A 99 12.88 -21.98 6.40
CA SER A 99 12.97 -23.42 6.58
C SER A 99 11.54 -23.94 6.73
N PHE A 100 11.05 -24.70 5.75
CA PHE A 100 9.80 -25.48 5.88
C PHE A 100 10.01 -26.77 6.70
N GLY A 101 11.18 -26.95 7.33
CA GLY A 101 11.47 -28.00 8.29
C GLY A 101 11.47 -27.47 9.72
N MET A 102 11.10 -28.30 10.70
CA MET A 102 11.20 -28.01 12.13
C MET A 102 12.68 -27.87 12.54
N GLU A 103 13.27 -26.72 12.20
CA GLU A 103 14.50 -26.10 12.71
C GLU A 103 14.87 -25.01 11.70
N ALA A 104 14.20 -23.86 11.77
CA ALA A 104 14.75 -22.65 11.17
C ALA A 104 16.00 -22.29 11.98
N LYS A 105 17.19 -22.59 11.46
CA LYS A 105 18.40 -21.88 11.88
C LYS A 105 18.26 -20.44 11.40
N GLN A 106 17.49 -19.64 12.13
CA GLN A 106 17.60 -18.19 12.03
C GLN A 106 19.08 -17.86 12.27
N THR A 107 19.67 -17.02 11.42
CA THR A 107 20.90 -16.31 11.80
C THR A 107 20.70 -15.81 13.21
N GLN A 108 21.56 -16.22 14.14
CA GLN A 108 21.39 -15.80 15.52
C GLN A 108 21.43 -14.27 15.55
N HIS A 109 20.62 -13.64 16.41
CA HIS A 109 20.52 -12.17 16.49
C HIS A 109 21.87 -11.44 16.61
N ASN A 110 22.95 -12.17 16.97
CA ASN A 110 24.31 -11.66 17.16
C ASN A 110 25.24 -11.84 15.94
N ASP A 111 24.77 -12.43 14.84
CA ASP A 111 25.61 -12.62 13.66
C ASP A 111 25.93 -11.27 13.00
N THR A 112 27.22 -11.06 12.76
CA THR A 112 27.71 -9.91 12.00
C THR A 112 27.58 -10.23 10.53
N ILE A 113 26.90 -9.37 9.78
CA ILE A 113 26.73 -9.54 8.33
C ILE A 113 27.60 -8.51 7.61
N THR A 114 28.41 -8.98 6.67
CA THR A 114 29.28 -8.15 5.82
C THR A 114 28.75 -8.13 4.39
N LEU A 115 28.49 -6.95 3.86
CA LEU A 115 28.27 -6.70 2.44
C LEU A 115 29.62 -6.65 1.73
N SER A 116 29.77 -7.44 0.67
CA SER A 116 30.92 -7.46 -0.23
C SER A 116 30.49 -7.20 -1.67
N ILE A 117 31.18 -6.30 -2.37
CA ILE A 117 30.97 -6.01 -3.80
C ILE A 117 32.29 -6.22 -4.54
N ASN A 118 32.31 -7.19 -5.45
CA ASN A 118 33.49 -7.59 -6.26
C ASN A 118 34.77 -7.79 -5.44
N ASP A 119 34.65 -8.13 -4.15
CA ASP A 119 35.74 -8.22 -3.17
C ASP A 119 36.56 -6.91 -2.97
N THR A 120 36.20 -5.81 -3.63
CA THR A 120 36.86 -4.50 -3.53
C THR A 120 36.25 -3.59 -2.49
N TYR A 121 34.96 -3.79 -2.19
CA TYR A 121 34.25 -3.07 -1.14
C TYR A 121 33.74 -4.07 -0.12
N GLN A 122 33.97 -3.79 1.16
CA GLN A 122 33.46 -4.57 2.27
C GLN A 122 32.93 -3.64 3.35
N SER A 123 31.74 -3.91 3.87
CA SER A 123 31.12 -3.10 4.92
C SER A 123 30.22 -3.94 5.80
N VAL A 124 30.36 -3.80 7.11
CA VAL A 124 29.50 -4.45 8.10
C VAL A 124 28.14 -3.75 8.14
N LEU A 125 27.06 -4.53 8.08
CA LEU A 125 25.69 -4.03 8.18
C LEU A 125 25.34 -3.61 9.61
N ALA A 126 24.39 -2.68 9.72
CA ALA A 126 23.78 -2.35 11.00
C ALA A 126 23.06 -3.57 11.62
N PRO A 127 22.79 -3.55 12.94
CA PRO A 127 21.93 -4.53 13.59
C PRO A 127 20.53 -4.62 12.95
N GLU A 128 19.84 -5.71 13.22
CA GLU A 128 18.45 -5.89 12.81
C GLU A 128 17.54 -4.83 13.43
N LEU A 129 16.61 -4.31 12.63
CA LEU A 129 15.56 -3.40 13.07
C LEU A 129 14.51 -4.16 13.90
N PRO A 130 13.89 -3.51 14.90
CA PRO A 130 12.75 -4.09 15.60
C PRO A 130 11.63 -4.48 14.63
N ALA A 131 10.93 -5.59 14.96
CA ALA A 131 9.73 -5.97 14.23
C ALA A 131 8.68 -4.86 14.29
N TYR A 132 7.92 -4.70 13.21
CA TYR A 132 6.87 -3.69 13.09
C TYR A 132 5.64 -4.25 12.38
N GLN A 133 4.52 -3.54 12.48
CA GLN A 133 3.31 -3.83 11.72
C GLN A 133 2.98 -2.70 10.76
N GLU A 134 2.53 -3.07 9.57
CA GLU A 134 2.07 -2.15 8.52
C GLU A 134 0.84 -2.77 7.86
N LYS A 135 -0.27 -2.02 7.82
CA LYS A 135 -1.57 -2.48 7.27
C LYS A 135 -1.99 -3.89 7.75
N GLY A 136 -1.85 -4.15 9.05
CA GLY A 136 -2.21 -5.44 9.66
C GLY A 136 -1.21 -6.58 9.42
N MET A 137 -0.18 -6.36 8.62
CA MET A 137 0.89 -7.33 8.36
C MET A 137 2.09 -7.11 9.25
N SER A 138 2.76 -8.18 9.68
CA SER A 138 3.96 -8.12 10.51
C SER A 138 5.23 -8.30 9.68
N PHE A 139 6.22 -7.45 9.92
CA PHE A 139 7.51 -7.44 9.24
C PHE A 139 8.65 -7.48 10.28
N SER A 140 9.70 -8.24 9.99
CA SER A 140 10.91 -8.40 10.82
C SER A 140 12.09 -8.87 9.94
N GLY A 141 13.29 -8.99 10.52
CA GLY A 141 14.47 -9.50 9.80
C GLY A 141 15.17 -8.47 8.91
N GLU A 142 14.79 -7.19 9.01
CA GLU A 142 15.30 -6.11 8.17
C GLU A 142 16.53 -5.45 8.79
N ARG A 143 17.48 -5.03 7.95
CA ARG A 143 18.61 -4.18 8.36
C ARG A 143 18.66 -2.94 7.50
N GLU A 144 18.76 -1.77 8.13
CA GLU A 144 18.95 -0.50 7.42
C GLU A 144 20.36 -0.45 6.82
N LEU A 145 20.46 0.01 5.57
CA LEU A 145 21.72 0.26 4.89
C LEU A 145 22.15 1.71 5.14
N THR A 146 23.42 1.91 5.47
CA THR A 146 24.01 3.25 5.57
C THR A 146 24.04 3.94 4.20
N ASP A 147 24.11 5.27 4.18
CA ASP A 147 24.20 6.06 2.95
C ASP A 147 25.34 5.61 2.03
N ASN A 148 26.48 5.24 2.62
CA ASN A 148 27.62 4.73 1.87
C ASN A 148 27.32 3.36 1.26
N GLN A 149 26.70 2.45 2.01
CA GLN A 149 26.29 1.13 1.50
C GLN A 149 25.25 1.26 0.38
N VAL A 150 24.27 2.15 0.51
CA VAL A 150 23.30 2.45 -0.55
C VAL A 150 24.01 2.97 -1.79
N SER A 151 24.91 3.95 -1.64
CA SER A 151 25.68 4.51 -2.76
C SER A 151 26.51 3.46 -3.49
N GLU A 152 27.26 2.63 -2.78
CA GLU A 152 28.09 1.58 -3.38
C GLU A 152 27.25 0.47 -4.03
N LEU A 153 26.12 0.09 -3.43
CA LEU A 153 25.18 -0.85 -4.06
C LEU A 153 24.59 -0.28 -5.35
N LEU A 154 24.10 0.97 -5.34
CA LEU A 154 23.54 1.58 -6.55
C LEU A 154 24.57 1.70 -7.67
N LYS A 155 25.84 2.01 -7.35
CA LYS A 155 26.94 1.96 -8.33
C LYS A 155 27.09 0.55 -8.90
N ALA A 156 27.19 -0.46 -8.04
CA ALA A 156 27.33 -1.86 -8.45
C ALA A 156 26.16 -2.33 -9.34
N LEU A 157 24.94 -1.94 -9.00
CA LEU A 157 23.70 -2.31 -9.71
C LEU A 157 23.50 -1.59 -11.05
N THR A 158 24.27 -0.54 -11.32
CA THR A 158 24.23 0.24 -12.56
C THR A 158 25.51 0.08 -13.41
N MET A 159 26.50 -0.64 -12.89
CA MET A 159 27.74 -0.94 -13.61
C MET A 159 27.50 -1.87 -14.80
N LYS A 160 28.22 -1.61 -15.89
CA LYS A 160 28.32 -2.53 -17.01
C LYS A 160 29.31 -3.64 -16.68
N GLY A 161 28.96 -4.88 -17.00
CA GLY A 161 29.83 -6.04 -16.83
C GLY A 161 29.37 -6.99 -15.71
N ARG A 162 30.25 -7.91 -15.31
CA ARG A 162 29.95 -8.86 -14.24
C ARG A 162 30.19 -8.20 -12.89
N VAL A 163 29.15 -8.17 -12.07
CA VAL A 163 29.17 -7.66 -10.70
C VAL A 163 28.65 -8.74 -9.77
N SER A 164 29.38 -9.01 -8.69
CA SER A 164 28.99 -9.91 -7.61
C SER A 164 28.69 -9.09 -6.36
N ILE A 165 27.47 -9.21 -5.85
CA ILE A 165 27.02 -8.60 -4.60
C ILE A 165 26.70 -9.73 -3.63
N LYS A 166 27.51 -9.84 -2.57
CA LYS A 166 27.43 -10.90 -1.57
C LYS A 166 27.17 -10.31 -0.19
N PHE A 167 26.33 -10.98 0.60
CA PHE A 167 26.26 -10.78 2.04
C PHE A 167 26.79 -12.04 2.71
N GLY A 168 27.72 -11.90 3.65
CA GLY A 168 28.29 -13.03 4.39
C GLY A 168 28.09 -12.87 5.90
N SER A 169 27.65 -13.91 6.60
CA SER A 169 27.56 -13.91 8.06
C SER A 169 28.86 -14.38 8.70
N SER A 170 29.11 -13.97 9.95
CA SER A 170 30.18 -14.52 10.80
C SER A 170 30.04 -16.03 11.06
N ALA A 171 28.85 -16.59 10.88
CA ALA A 171 28.56 -18.03 10.99
C ALA A 171 28.86 -18.82 9.70
N GLY A 172 29.29 -18.16 8.62
CA GLY A 172 29.65 -18.79 7.35
C GLY A 172 28.52 -18.88 6.32
N ASP A 173 27.39 -18.24 6.58
CA ASP A 173 26.29 -18.17 5.60
C ASP A 173 26.59 -17.13 4.52
N GLU A 174 26.16 -17.41 3.29
CA GLU A 174 26.32 -16.50 2.16
C GLU A 174 25.01 -16.32 1.39
N TRP A 175 24.69 -15.06 1.07
CA TRP A 175 23.58 -14.67 0.22
C TRP A 175 24.07 -13.85 -0.96
N TYR A 176 23.49 -14.06 -2.14
CA TYR A 176 23.88 -13.39 -3.37
C TYR A 176 22.70 -12.61 -3.96
N LEU A 177 22.86 -11.29 -4.10
CA LEU A 177 21.84 -10.44 -4.72
C LEU A 177 22.01 -10.48 -6.25
N SER A 178 20.91 -10.70 -6.98
CA SER A 178 20.95 -10.70 -8.44
C SER A 178 21.15 -9.28 -8.97
N THR A 179 21.94 -9.16 -10.04
CA THR A 179 22.06 -7.91 -10.82
C THR A 179 21.22 -7.95 -12.11
N LYS A 180 20.52 -9.05 -12.37
CA LYS A 180 19.73 -9.23 -13.59
C LYS A 180 18.51 -8.30 -13.59
N GLY A 181 18.59 -7.24 -14.39
CA GLY A 181 17.50 -6.28 -14.58
C GLY A 181 17.53 -5.07 -13.64
N SER A 182 18.49 -4.99 -12.72
CA SER A 182 18.61 -3.88 -11.76
C SER A 182 18.69 -2.51 -12.44
N THR A 183 19.51 -2.36 -13.49
CA THR A 183 19.65 -1.09 -14.20
C THR A 183 18.35 -0.65 -14.89
N ALA A 184 17.56 -1.59 -15.43
CA ALA A 184 16.30 -1.27 -16.10
C ALA A 184 15.25 -0.78 -15.09
N VAL A 185 15.16 -1.45 -13.93
CA VAL A 185 14.24 -1.09 -12.85
C VAL A 185 14.63 0.24 -12.21
N LEU A 186 15.91 0.45 -11.91
CA LEU A 186 16.40 1.74 -11.38
C LEU A 186 16.21 2.89 -12.37
N LEU A 187 16.39 2.63 -13.67
CA LEU A 187 16.09 3.62 -14.71
C LEU A 187 14.59 3.92 -14.77
N LYS A 188 13.73 2.91 -14.62
CA LYS A 188 12.29 3.11 -14.58
C LYS A 188 11.84 3.90 -13.35
N MET A 189 12.48 3.68 -12.21
CA MET A 189 12.28 4.48 -11.00
C MET A 189 12.70 5.96 -11.20
N ASP A 190 13.79 6.24 -11.92
CA ASP A 190 14.14 7.60 -12.32
C ASP A 190 13.10 8.21 -13.29
N ASP A 191 12.61 7.42 -14.25
CA ASP A 191 11.61 7.83 -15.25
C ASP A 191 10.30 8.25 -14.60
N PHE A 192 9.77 7.42 -13.69
CA PHE A 192 8.54 7.72 -12.94
C PHE A 192 8.62 9.02 -12.13
N GLN A 193 9.82 9.40 -11.68
CA GLN A 193 10.02 10.63 -10.90
C GLN A 193 10.51 11.82 -11.75
N GLY A 194 10.60 11.66 -13.07
CA GLY A 194 11.09 12.69 -13.98
C GLY A 194 12.55 13.05 -13.75
N LEU A 195 13.36 12.11 -13.26
CA LEU A 195 14.76 12.31 -12.89
C LEU A 195 15.75 11.88 -13.97
N VAL A 196 15.30 11.19 -15.03
CA VAL A 196 16.16 10.84 -16.17
C VAL A 196 16.75 12.11 -16.80
N GLU A 197 18.05 12.08 -17.12
CA GLU A 197 18.83 13.23 -17.61
C GLU A 197 18.98 14.40 -16.61
N THR A 198 18.63 14.22 -15.33
CA THR A 198 18.90 15.22 -14.28
C THR A 198 20.19 14.90 -13.52
N PRO A 199 20.75 15.85 -12.74
CA PRO A 199 21.89 15.56 -11.86
C PRO A 199 21.59 14.52 -10.77
N PHE A 200 20.31 14.27 -10.50
CA PHE A 200 19.81 13.48 -9.38
C PHE A 200 19.41 12.05 -9.77
N ALA A 201 19.50 11.71 -11.06
CA ALA A 201 19.25 10.36 -11.57
C ALA A 201 20.20 9.34 -10.92
N ILE A 202 19.71 8.12 -10.70
CA ILE A 202 20.54 6.97 -10.33
C ILE A 202 21.31 6.47 -11.56
N VAL A 203 20.61 6.28 -12.69
CA VAL A 203 21.17 5.58 -13.86
C VAL A 203 21.69 6.54 -14.92
N LYS A 204 20.83 7.43 -15.42
CA LYS A 204 21.13 8.28 -16.58
C LYS A 204 21.19 9.74 -16.15
N LYS A 205 22.33 10.15 -15.60
CA LYS A 205 22.56 11.52 -15.13
C LYS A 205 22.75 12.49 -16.30
N GLY A 206 22.28 13.71 -16.12
CA GLY A 206 22.44 14.80 -17.09
C GLY A 206 22.34 16.17 -16.41
N GLN A 207 21.88 17.18 -17.15
CA GLN A 207 21.78 18.57 -16.69
C GLN A 207 20.34 19.13 -16.74
N ALA A 208 19.34 18.28 -17.01
CA ALA A 208 17.95 18.69 -16.99
C ALA A 208 17.51 19.08 -15.57
N SER A 209 16.68 20.12 -15.48
CA SER A 209 16.14 20.65 -14.23
C SER A 209 14.63 20.89 -14.29
N LYS A 210 13.97 20.49 -15.38
CA LYS A 210 12.53 20.65 -15.60
C LYS A 210 11.88 19.27 -15.67
N GLY A 211 10.59 19.21 -15.35
CA GLY A 211 9.80 17.97 -15.42
C GLY A 211 10.01 17.02 -14.23
N ILE A 212 10.74 17.45 -13.20
CA ILE A 212 10.94 16.67 -11.98
C ILE A 212 9.60 16.61 -11.24
N VAL A 213 9.16 15.38 -10.96
CA VAL A 213 7.91 15.13 -10.23
C VAL A 213 8.08 15.63 -8.80
N LYS A 214 7.08 16.35 -8.30
CA LYS A 214 7.05 16.85 -6.92
C LYS A 214 6.42 15.81 -6.00
N PRO A 215 6.84 15.73 -4.73
CA PRO A 215 6.11 14.93 -3.75
C PRO A 215 4.68 15.43 -3.61
N LYS A 216 3.76 14.53 -3.28
CA LYS A 216 2.33 14.82 -3.09
C LYS A 216 1.88 14.24 -1.75
N GLN A 217 1.10 15.01 -0.98
CA GLN A 217 0.49 14.48 0.24
C GLN A 217 -0.48 13.33 -0.10
N ALA A 218 -0.49 12.30 0.73
CA ALA A 218 -1.51 11.26 0.65
C ALA A 218 -2.93 11.87 0.75
N PRO A 219 -3.91 11.37 -0.04
CA PRO A 219 -5.30 11.74 0.10
C PRO A 219 -5.82 11.46 1.51
N VAL A 220 -6.70 12.33 2.00
CA VAL A 220 -7.37 12.14 3.30
C VAL A 220 -8.76 11.55 3.04
N ILE A 221 -9.07 10.44 3.70
CA ILE A 221 -10.38 9.80 3.66
C ILE A 221 -11.06 10.06 5.00
N SER A 222 -12.14 10.83 4.96
CA SER A 222 -12.99 11.11 6.11
C SER A 222 -14.12 10.08 6.20
N ILE A 223 -14.13 9.28 7.26
CA ILE A 223 -15.22 8.36 7.58
C ILE A 223 -16.33 9.16 8.28
N PRO A 224 -17.61 9.01 7.91
CA PRO A 224 -18.71 9.69 8.59
C PRO A 224 -18.73 9.38 10.09
N ALA A 225 -18.97 10.40 10.92
CA ALA A 225 -19.08 10.22 12.37
C ALA A 225 -20.39 9.54 12.79
N GLN A 226 -21.37 9.43 11.88
CA GLN A 226 -22.62 8.75 12.15
C GLN A 226 -22.38 7.24 12.17
N PRO A 227 -22.90 6.52 13.19
CA PRO A 227 -22.78 5.07 13.21
C PRO A 227 -23.52 4.47 12.01
N ILE A 228 -22.95 3.41 11.46
CA ILE A 228 -23.64 2.58 10.46
C ILE A 228 -24.86 1.94 11.16
N PRO A 229 -26.07 2.02 10.58
CA PRO A 229 -27.25 1.41 11.19
C PRO A 229 -27.16 -0.11 11.17
N ASP A 230 -27.76 -0.76 12.16
CA ASP A 230 -27.86 -2.21 12.20
C ASP A 230 -28.66 -2.75 11.00
N THR A 231 -28.24 -3.90 10.47
CA THR A 231 -29.00 -4.64 9.47
C THR A 231 -30.30 -5.18 10.08
N THR A 232 -31.43 -4.83 9.48
CA THR A 232 -32.76 -5.22 9.99
C THR A 232 -33.22 -6.56 9.44
N ALA A 233 -34.22 -7.18 10.09
CA ALA A 233 -34.85 -8.39 9.56
C ALA A 233 -35.52 -8.17 8.18
N ALA A 234 -35.96 -6.94 7.89
CA ALA A 234 -36.50 -6.60 6.58
C ALA A 234 -35.41 -6.57 5.49
N ASP A 235 -34.22 -6.05 5.83
CA ASP A 235 -33.06 -6.08 4.93
C ASP A 235 -32.66 -7.52 4.61
N LEU A 236 -32.58 -8.37 5.64
CA LEU A 236 -32.25 -9.79 5.46
C LEU A 236 -33.30 -10.55 4.65
N ALA A 237 -34.59 -10.16 4.72
CA ALA A 237 -35.65 -10.80 3.94
C ALA A 237 -35.50 -10.56 2.42
N LEU A 238 -34.73 -9.55 1.99
CA LEU A 238 -34.49 -9.26 0.57
C LEU A 238 -33.83 -10.41 -0.19
N VAL A 239 -33.06 -11.27 0.49
CA VAL A 239 -32.45 -12.46 -0.12
C VAL A 239 -33.49 -13.43 -0.73
N THR A 240 -34.76 -13.34 -0.28
CA THR A 240 -35.87 -14.15 -0.80
C THR A 240 -36.78 -13.40 -1.77
N ASN A 241 -36.52 -12.10 -2.00
CA ASN A 241 -37.31 -11.29 -2.92
C ASN A 241 -36.86 -11.55 -4.37
N ALA A 242 -37.79 -11.98 -5.21
CA ALA A 242 -37.49 -12.36 -6.59
C ALA A 242 -36.96 -11.19 -7.44
N ASP A 243 -37.56 -10.01 -7.33
CA ASP A 243 -37.17 -8.82 -8.08
C ASP A 243 -35.78 -8.33 -7.65
N PHE A 244 -35.52 -8.32 -6.34
CA PHE A 244 -34.23 -7.96 -5.77
C PHE A 244 -33.14 -8.93 -6.25
N ASN A 245 -33.39 -10.24 -6.16
CA ASN A 245 -32.45 -11.25 -6.64
C ASN A 245 -32.18 -11.11 -8.13
N GLN A 246 -33.21 -10.83 -8.94
CA GLN A 246 -33.05 -10.61 -10.38
C GLN A 246 -32.23 -9.35 -10.68
N ARG A 247 -32.42 -8.28 -9.91
CA ARG A 247 -31.62 -7.04 -9.99
C ARG A 247 -30.14 -7.32 -9.71
N ILE A 248 -29.82 -8.06 -8.64
CA ILE A 248 -28.42 -8.42 -8.33
C ILE A 248 -27.83 -9.39 -9.38
N ARG A 249 -28.60 -10.36 -9.87
CA ARG A 249 -28.16 -11.23 -11.00
C ARG A 249 -27.82 -10.46 -12.26
N THR A 250 -28.61 -9.44 -12.57
CA THR A 250 -28.34 -8.59 -13.73
C THR A 250 -27.03 -7.83 -13.55
N ALA A 251 -26.75 -7.34 -12.33
CA ALA A 251 -25.48 -6.71 -11.99
C ALA A 251 -24.28 -7.70 -12.00
N LEU A 252 -24.53 -9.00 -11.78
CA LEU A 252 -23.54 -10.07 -11.79
C LEU A 252 -23.08 -10.52 -13.18
N ASN A 253 -23.94 -10.42 -14.20
CA ASN A 253 -23.86 -11.18 -15.46
C ASN A 253 -22.55 -11.06 -16.28
N ASN A 254 -21.63 -10.16 -15.94
CA ASN A 254 -20.29 -10.05 -16.53
C ASN A 254 -19.16 -9.76 -15.52
N ALA A 255 -19.46 -9.78 -14.22
CA ALA A 255 -18.53 -9.40 -13.16
C ALA A 255 -17.94 -10.60 -12.40
N CYS A 256 -18.54 -11.79 -12.54
CA CYS A 256 -18.18 -12.97 -11.77
C CYS A 256 -18.12 -14.24 -12.61
N ASP A 257 -17.17 -15.12 -12.27
CA ASP A 257 -16.98 -16.41 -12.94
C ASP A 257 -17.95 -17.47 -12.43
N ASN A 258 -18.30 -17.43 -11.13
CA ASN A 258 -19.12 -18.43 -10.45
C ASN A 258 -20.54 -17.91 -10.18
N VAL A 259 -21.25 -17.44 -11.21
CA VAL A 259 -22.66 -17.05 -11.08
C VAL A 259 -23.56 -18.31 -11.13
N PRO A 260 -24.38 -18.59 -10.10
CA PRO A 260 -25.33 -19.70 -10.15
C PRO A 260 -26.33 -19.53 -11.31
N THR A 261 -26.76 -20.63 -11.92
CA THR A 261 -27.79 -20.62 -12.97
C THR A 261 -29.12 -20.05 -12.44
N GLU A 262 -30.01 -19.58 -13.33
CA GLU A 262 -31.26 -18.91 -12.93
C GLU A 262 -32.15 -19.77 -12.00
N ASP A 263 -32.09 -21.10 -12.13
CA ASP A 263 -32.84 -22.07 -11.34
C ASP A 263 -32.23 -22.39 -9.97
N GLN A 264 -30.99 -21.95 -9.71
CA GLN A 264 -30.32 -22.12 -8.42
C GLN A 264 -30.42 -20.85 -7.58
N PRO A 265 -30.55 -20.92 -6.24
CA PRO A 265 -30.57 -19.73 -5.39
C PRO A 265 -29.25 -18.95 -5.47
N LEU A 266 -29.33 -17.61 -5.43
CA LEU A 266 -28.16 -16.75 -5.27
C LEU A 266 -27.94 -16.53 -3.77
N GLU A 267 -26.82 -17.02 -3.24
CA GLU A 267 -26.46 -16.82 -1.84
C GLU A 267 -25.99 -15.39 -1.62
N LEU A 268 -26.84 -14.56 -1.02
CA LEU A 268 -26.56 -13.15 -0.76
C LEU A 268 -26.30 -12.91 0.73
N GLU A 269 -25.24 -12.17 1.01
CA GLU A 269 -25.02 -11.51 2.28
C GLU A 269 -25.46 -10.05 2.14
N ILE A 270 -26.23 -9.56 3.11
CA ILE A 270 -26.79 -8.20 3.09
C ILE A 270 -26.43 -7.49 4.38
N ALA A 271 -25.89 -6.29 4.26
CA ALA A 271 -25.61 -5.42 5.39
C ALA A 271 -26.09 -3.99 5.13
N ARG A 272 -26.73 -3.38 6.14
CA ARG A 272 -27.14 -1.99 6.09
C ARG A 272 -25.92 -1.08 6.23
N LEU A 273 -25.80 -0.06 5.38
CA LEU A 273 -24.67 0.88 5.38
C LEU A 273 -25.10 2.29 5.76
N THR A 274 -26.22 2.75 5.23
CA THR A 274 -26.85 4.03 5.57
C THR A 274 -28.36 3.86 5.63
N SER A 275 -29.11 4.90 5.98
CA SER A 275 -30.58 4.85 6.02
C SER A 275 -31.25 4.44 4.72
N ASN A 276 -30.56 4.55 3.57
CA ASN A 276 -31.10 4.19 2.26
C ASN A 276 -30.17 3.34 1.39
N LYS A 277 -29.05 2.84 1.94
CA LYS A 277 -28.09 2.02 1.19
C LYS A 277 -27.73 0.74 1.91
N LEU A 278 -27.58 -0.31 1.12
CA LEU A 278 -27.14 -1.65 1.49
C LEU A 278 -25.78 -1.94 0.85
N VAL A 279 -25.01 -2.77 1.52
CA VAL A 279 -23.89 -3.52 0.95
C VAL A 279 -24.37 -4.94 0.75
N VAL A 280 -24.25 -5.44 -0.47
CA VAL A 280 -24.67 -6.78 -0.84
C VAL A 280 -23.46 -7.52 -1.38
N SER A 281 -23.24 -8.75 -0.94
CA SER A 281 -22.14 -9.58 -1.41
C SER A 281 -22.54 -11.01 -1.73
N THR A 282 -21.78 -11.63 -2.64
CA THR A 282 -21.91 -13.05 -3.00
C THR A 282 -20.58 -13.61 -3.48
N MET A 283 -20.41 -14.93 -3.43
CA MET A 283 -19.23 -15.60 -3.98
C MET A 283 -19.12 -15.32 -5.48
N CYS A 284 -17.96 -14.84 -5.93
CA CYS A 284 -17.74 -14.39 -7.30
C CYS A 284 -16.81 -15.33 -8.08
N TRP A 285 -15.73 -15.77 -7.43
CA TRP A 285 -14.80 -16.74 -7.98
C TRP A 285 -14.06 -17.47 -6.86
N SER A 286 -13.50 -18.65 -7.18
CA SER A 286 -12.64 -19.39 -6.28
C SER A 286 -11.49 -20.04 -7.04
N ALA A 287 -10.33 -20.10 -6.39
CA ALA A 287 -9.11 -20.71 -6.91
C ALA A 287 -8.47 -21.58 -5.82
N ALA A 288 -7.31 -22.18 -6.11
CA ALA A 288 -6.70 -23.20 -5.24
C ALA A 288 -6.54 -22.79 -3.75
N TYR A 289 -6.21 -21.52 -3.48
CA TYR A 289 -5.98 -21.00 -2.12
C TYR A 289 -6.49 -19.56 -1.94
N ASN A 290 -7.26 -19.04 -2.91
CA ASN A 290 -7.86 -17.71 -2.88
C ASN A 290 -9.34 -17.84 -3.26
N TYR A 291 -10.14 -16.88 -2.85
CA TYR A 291 -11.51 -16.68 -3.32
C TYR A 291 -11.77 -15.17 -3.39
N GLY A 292 -12.81 -14.78 -4.13
CA GLY A 292 -13.30 -13.42 -4.16
C GLY A 292 -14.81 -13.41 -4.05
N GLN A 293 -15.32 -12.55 -3.18
CA GLN A 293 -16.69 -12.13 -3.16
C GLN A 293 -16.82 -10.84 -3.96
N ALA A 294 -17.89 -10.75 -4.74
CA ALA A 294 -18.28 -9.47 -5.30
C ALA A 294 -19.14 -8.71 -4.31
N VAL A 295 -18.92 -7.41 -4.25
CA VAL A 295 -19.54 -6.49 -3.30
C VAL A 295 -20.13 -5.32 -4.08
N TRP A 296 -21.43 -5.07 -3.88
CA TRP A 296 -22.15 -3.94 -4.48
C TRP A 296 -22.62 -2.98 -3.42
N LEU A 297 -22.61 -1.69 -3.78
CA LEU A 297 -23.42 -0.68 -3.14
C LEU A 297 -24.79 -0.66 -3.80
N VAL A 298 -25.83 -0.89 -3.01
CA VAL A 298 -27.21 -1.00 -3.47
C VAL A 298 -28.06 0.08 -2.82
N ASP A 299 -28.80 0.85 -3.61
CA ASP A 299 -29.79 1.79 -3.09
C ASP A 299 -31.13 1.07 -2.83
N ASP A 300 -31.82 1.50 -1.78
CA ASP A 300 -33.19 1.05 -1.48
C ASP A 300 -34.16 1.47 -2.60
N ASP A 301 -33.87 2.56 -3.31
CA ASP A 301 -34.55 2.88 -4.56
C ASP A 301 -34.17 1.86 -5.65
N ALA A 302 -35.17 1.06 -6.06
CA ALA A 302 -35.00 0.03 -7.07
C ALA A 302 -34.73 0.59 -8.48
N GLU A 303 -34.98 1.88 -8.73
CA GLU A 303 -34.66 2.54 -10.00
C GLU A 303 -33.17 2.87 -10.15
N ILE A 304 -32.41 2.88 -9.04
CA ILE A 304 -30.97 3.14 -9.05
C ILE A 304 -30.23 1.82 -9.22
N GLU A 305 -29.40 1.67 -10.25
CA GLU A 305 -28.69 0.40 -10.45
C GLU A 305 -27.63 0.12 -9.36
N PRO A 306 -27.43 -1.15 -8.97
CA PRO A 306 -26.32 -1.56 -8.10
C PRO A 306 -24.96 -1.16 -8.67
N VAL A 307 -24.09 -0.61 -7.83
CA VAL A 307 -22.72 -0.24 -8.22
C VAL A 307 -21.75 -1.28 -7.69
N LEU A 308 -21.06 -2.00 -8.59
CA LEU A 308 -20.00 -2.94 -8.22
C LEU A 308 -18.83 -2.16 -7.62
N VAL A 309 -18.45 -2.49 -6.39
CA VAL A 309 -17.27 -1.91 -5.73
C VAL A 309 -16.03 -2.74 -6.04
N THR A 310 -16.13 -4.06 -5.89
CA THR A 310 -15.07 -5.03 -6.21
C THR A 310 -15.66 -6.41 -6.43
N ASP A 311 -14.96 -7.27 -7.18
CA ASP A 311 -15.22 -8.70 -7.39
C ASP A 311 -14.32 -9.63 -6.53
N SER A 312 -13.43 -9.04 -5.74
CA SER A 312 -12.29 -9.71 -5.12
C SER A 312 -12.22 -9.53 -3.60
N ALA A 313 -13.33 -9.14 -2.97
CA ALA A 313 -13.38 -8.99 -1.52
C ALA A 313 -13.21 -10.33 -0.81
N VAL A 314 -12.53 -10.31 0.34
CA VAL A 314 -12.48 -11.42 1.28
C VAL A 314 -13.30 -11.14 2.54
N SER A 315 -13.67 -9.88 2.76
CA SER A 315 -14.60 -9.50 3.82
C SER A 315 -15.17 -8.10 3.61
N TYR A 316 -16.37 -7.89 4.14
CA TYR A 316 -16.94 -6.58 4.41
C TYR A 316 -17.29 -6.47 5.90
N ALA A 317 -16.95 -5.34 6.52
CA ALA A 317 -17.43 -4.99 7.86
C ALA A 317 -17.45 -3.47 8.05
N ASN A 318 -18.57 -2.94 8.53
CA ASN A 318 -18.68 -1.54 9.00
C ASN A 318 -18.10 -0.50 8.02
N GLY A 319 -18.48 -0.57 6.75
CA GLY A 319 -18.01 0.39 5.75
C GLY A 319 -16.56 0.17 5.29
N VAL A 320 -15.95 -0.96 5.62
CA VAL A 320 -14.62 -1.38 5.14
C VAL A 320 -14.77 -2.67 4.34
N ILE A 321 -14.17 -2.69 3.14
CA ILE A 321 -14.03 -3.88 2.30
C ILE A 321 -12.55 -4.19 2.20
N ASP A 322 -12.17 -5.42 2.53
CA ASP A 322 -10.80 -5.90 2.41
C ASP A 322 -10.69 -6.91 1.27
N GLU A 323 -9.63 -6.78 0.49
CA GLU A 323 -9.16 -7.78 -0.46
C GLU A 323 -7.80 -8.29 0.00
N PHE A 324 -7.59 -9.60 -0.12
CA PHE A 324 -6.33 -10.22 0.25
C PHE A 324 -6.08 -11.45 -0.61
N MET A 325 -4.96 -11.46 -1.32
CA MET A 325 -4.60 -12.54 -2.23
C MET A 325 -3.19 -13.03 -1.95
N ARG A 326 -3.04 -14.36 -1.94
CA ARG A 326 -1.73 -15.00 -1.98
C ARG A 326 -1.27 -15.09 -3.42
N GLY A 327 -0.01 -14.76 -3.69
CA GLY A 327 0.57 -15.00 -5.01
C GLY A 327 0.74 -16.49 -5.31
N ARG A 328 1.10 -17.28 -4.28
CA ARG A 328 1.12 -18.75 -4.34
C ARG A 328 0.73 -19.39 -3.01
N GLY A 329 0.37 -20.68 -3.03
CA GLY A 329 -0.18 -21.39 -1.87
C GLY A 329 0.69 -21.35 -0.60
N VAL A 330 2.01 -21.24 -0.77
CA VAL A 330 2.98 -21.07 0.31
C VAL A 330 2.79 -19.76 1.08
N GLY A 331 2.26 -18.71 0.44
CA GLY A 331 2.00 -17.41 1.07
C GLY A 331 3.26 -16.59 1.36
N ASP A 332 4.34 -16.78 0.61
CA ASP A 332 5.60 -16.02 0.71
C ASP A 332 5.60 -14.71 -0.11
N CYS A 333 4.44 -14.33 -0.63
CA CYS A 333 4.13 -13.11 -1.37
C CYS A 333 2.61 -12.91 -1.33
N LEU A 334 2.18 -11.67 -1.15
CA LEU A 334 0.78 -11.31 -0.95
C LEU A 334 0.47 -10.01 -1.71
N SER A 335 -0.81 -9.80 -2.02
CA SER A 335 -1.34 -8.50 -2.41
C SER A 335 -2.62 -8.22 -1.64
N ALA A 336 -2.85 -6.96 -1.29
CA ALA A 336 -4.04 -6.56 -0.57
C ALA A 336 -4.53 -5.20 -1.05
N ARG A 337 -5.84 -5.01 -0.96
CA ARG A 337 -6.51 -3.73 -1.20
C ARG A 337 -7.53 -3.50 -0.10
N ARG A 338 -7.81 -2.24 0.17
CA ARG A 338 -8.83 -1.84 1.13
C ARG A 338 -9.65 -0.70 0.58
N TYR A 339 -10.97 -0.84 0.64
CA TYR A 339 -11.92 0.22 0.30
C TYR A 339 -12.63 0.68 1.56
N ILE A 340 -12.85 1.99 1.67
CA ILE A 340 -13.47 2.61 2.85
C ILE A 340 -14.62 3.50 2.39
N TRP A 341 -15.76 3.37 3.06
CA TRP A 341 -16.90 4.24 2.89
C TRP A 341 -16.60 5.65 3.44
N ASN A 342 -16.62 6.65 2.56
CA ASN A 342 -16.35 8.05 2.94
C ASN A 342 -17.63 8.87 3.22
N GLY A 343 -18.81 8.23 3.19
CA GLY A 343 -20.10 8.90 3.31
C GLY A 343 -20.87 9.06 2.00
N SER A 344 -20.22 8.88 0.85
CA SER A 344 -20.85 8.92 -0.47
C SER A 344 -20.55 7.69 -1.32
N GLU A 345 -19.31 7.18 -1.27
CA GLU A 345 -18.86 6.03 -2.03
C GLU A 345 -17.78 5.24 -1.28
N PHE A 346 -17.51 4.03 -1.76
CA PHE A 346 -16.34 3.26 -1.32
C PHE A 346 -15.12 3.72 -2.12
N VAL A 347 -14.13 4.29 -1.44
CA VAL A 347 -12.88 4.75 -2.07
C VAL A 347 -11.74 3.79 -1.76
N LEU A 348 -10.87 3.53 -2.75
CA LEU A 348 -9.65 2.74 -2.56
C LEU A 348 -8.72 3.50 -1.59
N ALA A 349 -8.64 3.02 -0.36
CA ALA A 349 -7.83 3.62 0.69
C ALA A 349 -6.38 3.17 0.62
N ASP A 350 -6.16 1.88 0.38
CA ASP A 350 -4.83 1.28 0.33
C ASP A 350 -4.77 0.19 -0.74
N SER A 351 -3.64 0.08 -1.43
CA SER A 351 -3.33 -1.01 -2.35
C SER A 351 -1.83 -1.27 -2.28
N TYR A 352 -1.45 -2.51 -2.02
CA TYR A 352 -0.05 -2.89 -1.89
C TYR A 352 0.20 -4.36 -2.19
N THR A 353 1.46 -4.68 -2.44
CA THR A 353 1.94 -6.07 -2.47
C THR A 353 3.10 -6.23 -1.51
N THR A 354 3.55 -7.47 -1.33
CA THR A 354 4.81 -7.78 -0.63
C THR A 354 5.94 -8.22 -1.55
N GLY A 355 5.75 -7.96 -2.84
CA GLY A 355 6.69 -8.21 -3.92
C GLY A 355 6.70 -9.66 -4.40
N ALA A 356 7.75 -10.03 -5.12
CA ALA A 356 7.86 -11.34 -5.74
C ALA A 356 7.94 -12.52 -4.73
N CYS A 357 7.34 -13.65 -5.12
CA CYS A 357 7.30 -14.93 -4.39
C CYS A 357 8.67 -15.62 -4.39
N ARG A 358 9.60 -15.07 -3.61
CA ARG A 358 11.03 -15.42 -3.59
C ARG A 358 11.45 -16.03 -2.26
N GLU A 359 10.52 -16.57 -1.48
CA GLU A 359 10.82 -17.30 -0.24
C GLU A 359 11.62 -16.50 0.79
N ILE A 360 11.49 -15.17 0.78
CA ILE A 360 12.20 -14.31 1.71
C ILE A 360 11.60 -14.46 3.12
N ALA A 361 10.28 -14.37 3.25
CA ALA A 361 9.60 -14.54 4.53
C ALA A 361 8.14 -14.95 4.32
N PRO A 362 7.49 -15.56 5.32
CA PRO A 362 6.04 -15.70 5.32
C PRO A 362 5.40 -14.32 5.17
N GLY A 363 4.41 -14.21 4.29
CA GLY A 363 3.76 -12.95 3.96
C GLY A 363 4.56 -12.03 3.03
N GLY A 364 5.79 -12.38 2.68
CA GLY A 364 6.65 -11.64 1.76
C GLY A 364 7.67 -10.73 2.45
N ALA A 365 8.51 -10.11 1.61
CA ALA A 365 9.71 -9.43 2.09
C ALA A 365 9.40 -8.04 2.66
N TRP A 366 8.56 -7.28 1.96
CA TRP A 366 8.42 -5.83 2.12
C TRP A 366 6.98 -5.38 2.10
N TYR A 367 6.72 -4.15 2.53
CA TYR A 367 5.49 -3.43 2.22
C TYR A 367 5.73 -2.54 0.99
N ILE A 368 5.07 -2.85 -0.13
CA ILE A 368 5.25 -2.15 -1.42
C ILE A 368 3.90 -1.57 -1.87
N PRO A 369 3.56 -0.35 -1.42
CA PRO A 369 2.29 0.28 -1.78
C PRO A 369 2.31 0.92 -3.16
N THR A 370 1.14 0.93 -3.78
CA THR A 370 0.79 1.70 -4.98
C THR A 370 -0.27 2.76 -4.68
N THR A 371 -1.03 2.57 -3.60
CA THR A 371 -2.00 3.54 -3.09
C THR A 371 -1.87 3.59 -1.58
N VAL A 372 -1.73 4.80 -1.04
CA VAL A 372 -1.80 5.08 0.39
C VAL A 372 -2.76 6.24 0.65
N SER A 373 -3.36 6.25 1.82
CA SER A 373 -4.22 7.33 2.29
C SER A 373 -4.01 7.61 3.78
N THR A 374 -4.44 8.79 4.22
CA THR A 374 -4.65 9.12 5.62
C THR A 374 -6.13 8.97 5.92
N VAL A 375 -6.50 7.97 6.71
CA VAL A 375 -7.90 7.71 7.08
C VAL A 375 -8.18 8.34 8.43
N ILE A 376 -9.29 9.07 8.56
CA ILE A 376 -9.70 9.71 9.80
C ILE A 376 -11.20 9.53 10.05
N ASN A 377 -11.60 9.64 11.31
CA ASN A 377 -13.01 9.76 11.66
C ASN A 377 -13.46 11.22 11.65
N GLY A 378 -14.57 11.49 10.97
CA GLY A 378 -15.20 12.81 10.92
C GLY A 378 -14.47 13.80 10.02
N VAL A 379 -14.60 15.09 10.37
CA VAL A 379 -14.11 16.20 9.56
C VAL A 379 -12.60 16.34 9.68
N ASP A 380 -11.92 16.51 8.54
CA ASP A 380 -10.48 16.76 8.49
C ASP A 380 -10.11 18.10 9.17
N PRO A 381 -9.37 18.08 10.30
CA PRO A 381 -8.98 19.30 11.01
C PRO A 381 -8.02 20.19 10.20
N ALA A 382 -7.32 19.61 9.22
CA ALA A 382 -6.41 20.30 8.32
C ALA A 382 -6.99 20.47 6.90
N ALA A 383 -8.30 20.37 6.71
CA ALA A 383 -8.93 20.57 5.40
C ALA A 383 -8.43 21.85 4.72
N GLY A 384 -7.96 21.71 3.47
CA GLY A 384 -7.35 22.79 2.69
C GLY A 384 -5.89 23.12 3.02
N ILE A 385 -5.24 22.38 3.91
CA ILE A 385 -3.81 22.50 4.24
C ILE A 385 -3.06 21.28 3.70
N ASP A 386 -2.05 21.56 2.89
CA ASP A 386 -1.02 20.58 2.51
C ASP A 386 0.05 20.51 3.59
N CYS A 387 -0.02 19.45 4.40
CA CYS A 387 0.85 19.19 5.54
C CYS A 387 2.26 18.78 5.15
N GLU A 388 2.50 18.45 3.88
CA GLU A 388 3.84 18.17 3.33
C GLU A 388 4.50 19.43 2.72
N SER A 389 3.85 20.59 2.87
CA SER A 389 4.30 21.86 2.31
C SER A 389 4.63 22.90 3.37
N LYS A 390 5.12 24.07 2.93
CA LYS A 390 5.37 25.23 3.79
C LYS A 390 4.10 25.76 4.47
N GLN A 391 2.90 25.37 4.04
CA GLN A 391 1.64 25.73 4.72
C GLN A 391 1.61 25.19 6.16
N ALA A 392 2.28 24.06 6.41
CA ALA A 392 2.41 23.46 7.74
C ALA A 392 3.30 24.28 8.69
N TYR A 393 4.09 25.25 8.22
CA TYR A 393 5.13 25.89 9.06
C TYR A 393 4.61 27.01 9.96
N SER A 394 3.38 27.47 9.76
CA SER A 394 2.72 28.38 10.70
C SER A 394 2.27 27.60 11.94
N THR A 395 2.15 28.27 13.10
CA THR A 395 1.57 27.64 14.31
C THR A 395 0.22 26.98 14.03
N GLN A 396 -0.65 27.65 13.27
CA GLN A 396 -1.94 27.10 12.89
C GLN A 396 -1.80 25.86 11.99
N GLY A 397 -0.90 25.92 11.01
CA GLY A 397 -0.58 24.80 10.12
C GLY A 397 -0.07 23.59 10.90
N MET A 398 0.94 23.79 11.76
CA MET A 398 1.50 22.73 12.62
C MET A 398 0.42 22.08 13.48
N VAL A 399 -0.41 22.88 14.15
CA VAL A 399 -1.47 22.36 15.03
C VAL A 399 -2.49 21.55 14.23
N LYS A 400 -3.00 22.08 13.11
CA LYS A 400 -4.00 21.38 12.30
C LYS A 400 -3.46 20.09 11.69
N CYS A 401 -2.23 20.11 11.18
CA CYS A 401 -1.59 18.93 10.62
C CYS A 401 -1.36 17.85 11.68
N ALA A 402 -0.88 18.22 12.86
CA ALA A 402 -0.74 17.29 13.99
C ALA A 402 -2.11 16.76 14.47
N GLN A 403 -3.18 17.56 14.40
CA GLN A 403 -4.54 17.07 14.68
C GLN A 403 -5.03 16.04 13.65
N ARG A 404 -4.70 16.21 12.36
CA ARG A 404 -5.01 15.22 11.32
C ARG A 404 -4.25 13.92 11.56
N GLU A 405 -2.96 14.02 11.89
CA GLU A 405 -2.15 12.86 12.26
C GLU A 405 -2.71 12.14 13.48
N LEU A 406 -3.07 12.89 14.53
CA LEU A 406 -3.73 12.35 15.72
C LEU A 406 -5.03 11.61 15.36
N ALA A 407 -5.90 12.21 14.54
CA ALA A 407 -7.15 11.59 14.12
C ALA A 407 -6.92 10.28 13.34
N SER A 408 -5.85 10.20 12.55
CA SER A 408 -5.46 8.98 11.83
C SER A 408 -4.92 7.90 12.78
N LEU A 409 -4.11 8.29 13.77
CA LEU A 409 -3.63 7.38 14.80
C LEU A 409 -4.78 6.85 15.66
N GLU A 410 -5.76 7.68 15.99
CA GLU A 410 -6.96 7.28 16.73
C GLU A 410 -7.83 6.30 15.94
N TRP A 411 -7.96 6.48 14.62
CA TRP A 411 -8.59 5.50 13.74
C TRP A 411 -7.86 4.16 13.78
N GLN A 412 -6.54 4.15 13.55
CA GLN A 412 -5.72 2.93 13.57
C GLN A 412 -5.77 2.22 14.93
N MET A 413 -5.78 2.98 16.02
CA MET A 413 -5.93 2.42 17.37
C MET A 413 -7.30 1.76 17.57
N SER A 414 -8.36 2.33 16.99
CA SER A 414 -9.71 1.76 17.05
C SER A 414 -9.80 0.45 16.26
N GLU A 415 -9.18 0.40 15.07
CA GLU A 415 -9.03 -0.82 14.28
C GLU A 415 -8.31 -1.93 15.08
N GLN A 416 -7.18 -1.60 15.72
CA GLN A 416 -6.43 -2.58 16.52
C GLN A 416 -7.22 -3.10 17.73
N LEU A 417 -8.00 -2.24 18.39
CA LEU A 417 -8.87 -2.67 19.49
C LEU A 417 -9.99 -3.60 18.99
N ALA A 418 -10.60 -3.28 17.85
CA ALA A 418 -11.63 -4.12 17.25
C ALA A 418 -11.09 -5.49 16.82
N GLU A 419 -9.85 -5.57 16.32
CA GLU A 419 -9.18 -6.84 16.02
C GLU A 419 -8.93 -7.68 17.29
N ILE A 420 -8.46 -7.07 18.38
CA ILE A 420 -8.27 -7.76 19.66
C ILE A 420 -9.60 -8.31 20.18
N GLU A 421 -10.67 -7.52 20.10
CA GLU A 421 -12.00 -7.94 20.51
C GLU A 421 -12.52 -9.11 19.65
N ARG A 422 -12.40 -9.02 18.33
CA ARG A 422 -12.77 -10.10 17.40
C ARG A 422 -12.02 -11.39 17.71
N PHE A 423 -10.71 -11.33 17.94
CA PHE A 423 -9.91 -12.51 18.28
C PHE A 423 -10.35 -13.15 19.61
N SER A 424 -10.78 -12.35 20.59
CA SER A 424 -11.27 -12.88 21.87
C SER A 424 -12.60 -13.64 21.76
N HIS A 425 -13.36 -13.43 20.68
CA HIS A 425 -14.63 -14.10 20.41
C HIS A 425 -14.54 -15.18 19.31
N ALA A 426 -13.36 -15.39 18.72
CA ALA A 426 -13.18 -16.35 17.65
C ALA A 426 -13.42 -17.79 18.11
N GLU A 427 -14.23 -18.56 17.39
CA GLU A 427 -14.61 -19.94 17.76
C GLU A 427 -13.42 -20.90 17.86
N TYR A 428 -12.39 -20.68 17.04
CA TYR A 428 -11.17 -21.49 17.03
C TYR A 428 -10.18 -21.11 18.14
N ASN A 429 -10.50 -20.11 18.96
CA ASN A 429 -9.66 -19.70 20.08
C ASN A 429 -9.81 -20.68 21.25
N THR A 430 -8.88 -21.62 21.35
CA THR A 430 -8.83 -22.64 22.42
C THR A 430 -8.66 -22.06 23.83
N LYS A 431 -8.38 -20.74 23.96
CA LYS A 431 -8.28 -19.99 25.21
C LYS A 431 -9.34 -18.87 25.30
N ALA A 432 -10.49 -19.00 24.64
CA ALA A 432 -11.50 -17.94 24.49
C ALA A 432 -11.86 -17.21 25.81
N ASP A 433 -12.08 -17.92 26.92
CA ASP A 433 -12.39 -17.27 28.21
C ASP A 433 -11.28 -16.33 28.69
N LYS A 434 -10.02 -16.78 28.62
CA LYS A 434 -8.86 -15.96 29.00
C LYS A 434 -8.66 -14.80 28.03
N SER A 435 -8.92 -15.02 26.74
CA SER A 435 -8.84 -13.95 25.74
C SER A 435 -9.93 -12.91 25.93
N ARG A 436 -11.15 -13.30 26.35
CA ARG A 436 -12.23 -12.36 26.71
C ARG A 436 -11.89 -11.55 27.95
N GLU A 437 -11.35 -12.19 28.98
CA GLU A 437 -10.86 -11.49 30.17
C GLU A 437 -9.75 -10.49 29.81
N ALA A 438 -8.80 -10.91 28.97
CA ALA A 438 -7.75 -10.03 28.46
C ALA A 438 -8.32 -8.86 27.64
N ALA A 439 -9.28 -9.09 26.75
CA ALA A 439 -9.92 -8.04 25.96
C ALA A 439 -10.65 -7.04 26.86
N ALA A 440 -11.39 -7.50 27.87
CA ALA A 440 -12.05 -6.65 28.85
C ALA A 440 -11.03 -5.81 29.66
N ALA A 441 -9.93 -6.41 30.10
CA ALA A 441 -8.84 -5.70 30.77
C ALA A 441 -8.16 -4.67 29.85
N ILE A 442 -7.99 -4.98 28.57
CA ILE A 442 -7.45 -4.06 27.55
C ILE A 442 -8.41 -2.88 27.35
N ALA A 443 -9.72 -3.12 27.28
CA ALA A 443 -10.72 -2.06 27.15
C ALA A 443 -10.70 -1.12 28.37
N GLN A 444 -10.60 -1.66 29.59
CA GLN A 444 -10.46 -0.87 30.81
C GLN A 444 -9.13 -0.08 30.82
N ALA A 445 -8.02 -0.73 30.45
CA ALA A 445 -6.73 -0.07 30.33
C ALA A 445 -6.75 1.05 29.28
N GLN A 446 -7.48 0.88 28.19
CA GLN A 446 -7.67 1.89 27.16
C GLN A 446 -8.44 3.10 27.70
N GLN A 447 -9.50 2.89 28.49
CA GLN A 447 -10.25 3.97 29.12
C GLN A 447 -9.38 4.76 30.12
N ALA A 448 -8.59 4.07 30.94
CA ALA A 448 -7.64 4.69 31.85
C ALA A 448 -6.56 5.48 31.09
N TRP A 449 -6.02 4.90 30.01
CA TRP A 449 -5.03 5.53 29.16
C TRP A 449 -5.53 6.83 28.53
N ARG A 450 -6.78 6.88 28.05
CA ARG A 450 -7.37 8.13 27.51
C ARG A 450 -7.37 9.27 28.54
N THR A 451 -7.69 8.95 29.80
CA THR A 451 -7.65 9.92 30.91
C THR A 451 -6.23 10.38 31.22
N PHE A 452 -5.29 9.43 31.29
CA PHE A 452 -3.86 9.72 31.49
C PHE A 452 -3.31 10.61 30.38
N SER A 453 -3.47 10.23 29.11
CA SER A 453 -2.94 10.95 27.95
C SER A 453 -3.43 12.41 27.92
N LYS A 454 -4.72 12.63 28.15
CA LYS A 454 -5.29 13.99 28.20
C LYS A 454 -4.67 14.83 29.32
N SER A 455 -4.48 14.24 30.50
CA SER A 455 -3.98 14.95 31.69
C SER A 455 -2.48 15.25 31.56
N GLU A 456 -1.71 14.29 31.05
CA GLU A 456 -0.28 14.42 30.76
C GLU A 456 -0.02 15.51 29.73
N CYS A 457 -0.72 15.48 28.59
CA CYS A 457 -0.54 16.50 27.58
C CYS A 457 -1.02 17.87 28.04
N LYS A 458 -2.03 17.94 28.92
CA LYS A 458 -2.43 19.19 29.55
C LYS A 458 -1.33 19.74 30.47
N ALA A 459 -0.66 18.89 31.23
CA ALA A 459 0.48 19.31 32.07
C ALA A 459 1.63 19.84 31.21
N GLN A 460 1.97 19.17 30.10
CA GLN A 460 2.99 19.66 29.16
C GLN A 460 2.59 20.98 28.50
N GLN A 461 1.32 21.13 28.10
CA GLN A 461 0.79 22.39 27.58
C GLN A 461 0.99 23.54 28.57
N LEU A 462 0.71 23.32 29.87
CA LEU A 462 0.81 24.32 30.92
C LEU A 462 2.27 24.67 31.27
N SER A 463 3.24 23.82 30.92
CA SER A 463 4.67 24.11 31.09
C SER A 463 5.17 25.21 30.13
N ALA A 464 4.51 25.35 28.98
CA ALA A 464 4.67 26.52 28.13
C ALA A 464 3.71 27.60 28.61
N ALA A 465 4.25 28.61 29.32
CA ALA A 465 3.54 29.86 29.58
C ALA A 465 2.90 30.39 28.28
N GLU A 466 1.80 31.14 28.40
CA GLU A 466 0.99 31.66 27.30
C GLU A 466 1.82 32.04 26.05
N GLY A 467 1.43 31.54 24.87
CA GLY A 467 2.17 31.79 23.63
C GLY A 467 1.90 30.77 22.52
N SER A 468 2.50 31.02 21.35
CA SER A 468 2.31 30.21 20.13
C SER A 468 2.82 28.76 20.23
N MET A 469 3.58 28.43 21.28
CA MET A 469 4.07 27.07 21.54
C MET A 469 3.08 26.18 22.31
N SER A 470 2.10 26.77 22.99
CA SER A 470 1.20 26.03 23.88
C SER A 470 0.40 24.93 23.15
N LEU A 471 -0.25 25.28 22.03
CA LEU A 471 -1.05 24.32 21.25
C LEU A 471 -0.21 23.27 20.52
N PRO A 472 0.91 23.62 19.83
CA PRO A 472 1.81 22.62 19.26
C PRO A 472 2.32 21.58 20.27
N LEU A 473 2.68 22.01 21.50
CA LEU A 473 3.11 21.07 22.55
C LEU A 473 1.98 20.14 22.99
N PHE A 474 0.77 20.67 23.15
CA PHE A 474 -0.40 19.87 23.53
C PHE A 474 -0.68 18.76 22.50
N VAL A 475 -0.85 19.14 21.22
CA VAL A 475 -1.18 18.16 20.17
C VAL A 475 -0.01 17.23 19.87
N GLY A 476 1.23 17.74 19.88
CA GLY A 476 2.43 16.91 19.68
C GLY A 476 2.56 15.83 20.75
N CYS A 477 2.27 16.16 22.01
CA CYS A 477 2.18 15.16 23.08
C CYS A 477 1.10 14.10 22.80
N GLN A 478 -0.08 14.52 22.31
CA GLN A 478 -1.16 13.57 22.01
C GLN A 478 -0.76 12.61 20.89
N VAL A 479 -0.12 13.11 19.84
CA VAL A 479 0.42 12.29 18.73
C VAL A 479 1.42 11.26 19.27
N ASP A 480 2.43 11.70 20.01
CA ASP A 480 3.48 10.81 20.55
C ASP A 480 2.91 9.72 21.48
N LEU A 481 2.03 10.10 22.42
CA LEU A 481 1.40 9.14 23.32
C LEU A 481 0.51 8.15 22.55
N THR A 482 -0.25 8.61 21.55
CA THR A 482 -1.15 7.76 20.77
C THR A 482 -0.36 6.78 19.90
N GLN A 483 0.73 7.22 19.28
CA GLN A 483 1.63 6.34 18.52
C GLN A 483 2.23 5.24 19.41
N LYS A 484 2.72 5.60 20.60
CA LYS A 484 3.23 4.62 21.59
C LYS A 484 2.15 3.63 22.01
N ARG A 485 0.92 4.11 22.22
CA ARG A 485 -0.21 3.24 22.59
C ARG A 485 -0.60 2.29 21.47
N LEU A 486 -0.63 2.76 20.22
CA LEU A 486 -0.88 1.92 19.06
C LEU A 486 0.14 0.79 18.97
N GLN A 487 1.44 1.10 19.13
CA GLN A 487 2.50 0.09 19.15
C GLN A 487 2.32 -0.93 20.28
N GLN A 488 1.98 -0.47 21.49
CA GLN A 488 1.69 -1.38 22.62
C GLN A 488 0.51 -2.32 22.31
N LEU A 489 -0.56 -1.82 21.67
CA LEU A 489 -1.72 -2.62 21.30
C LEU A 489 -1.37 -3.65 20.22
N GLN A 490 -0.56 -3.28 19.23
CA GLN A 490 -0.07 -4.20 18.20
C GLN A 490 0.76 -5.34 18.80
N LEU A 491 1.67 -5.03 19.74
CA LEU A 491 2.45 -6.04 20.47
C LEU A 491 1.54 -6.92 21.34
N THR A 492 0.55 -6.33 22.00
CA THR A 492 -0.43 -7.08 22.81
C THR A 492 -1.22 -8.06 21.95
N LYS A 493 -1.70 -7.61 20.78
CA LYS A 493 -2.40 -8.46 19.82
C LYS A 493 -1.53 -9.63 19.37
N GLN A 494 -0.26 -9.38 19.03
CA GLN A 494 0.67 -10.43 18.65
C GLN A 494 0.81 -11.47 19.76
N SER A 495 0.96 -11.04 21.02
CA SER A 495 1.05 -11.95 22.17
C SER A 495 -0.23 -12.74 22.45
N LEU A 496 -1.40 -12.25 22.04
CA LEU A 496 -2.66 -12.98 22.18
C LEU A 496 -2.82 -14.10 21.13
N MET A 497 -2.17 -13.96 19.98
CA MET A 497 -2.24 -14.95 18.89
C MET A 497 -1.38 -16.20 19.15
N TYR A 498 -0.46 -16.16 20.11
CA TYR A 498 0.41 -17.28 20.54
C TYR A 498 0.03 -17.74 21.96
#